data_AF-A0A226DU20-F1
#
_entry.id   AF-A0A226DU20-F1
#
_cell.length_a   1.000
_cell.length_b   1.000
_cell.length_c   1.000
_cell.angle_alpha   90.00
_cell.angle_beta   90.00
_cell.angle_gamma   90.00
#
_symmetry.space_group_name_H-M   'P 1'
#
loop_
_entity.id
_entity.type
_entity.pdbx_description
1 polymer ?
#
loop_
_entity_poly.entity_id
_entity_poly.type
_entity_poly.pdbx_seq_one_letter_code
_entity_poly.pdbx_strand_id
1 'polypeptide(L)'
;MLSHPEFRNALRKIVLFYDSFLYRESDLVSPGLWKILAKYVALFQKVLPFRVLLQERQIFPNKCYRLKGAIIKFSSLLLPAYTLSTFFLLIKEKIGELFTPRESSAYDSLHMRRTFVMFYITLYSTVIPTSVMVAFGAGSLCQVMNQIDQFRARMRELTRHQPPTNKFLETGLHTFIQISALFPLLNPVFVLRGTDPFHVLNPYSQIFPGSNFLTILLRILLFTWVGGEVVKSMCGLAILMLIVLTGSIQIIAWCKKLVPPMIFFGMCIIILATYVSIRLAGKVPLAVHCFFVVTSAAGFTAVGTILPRAVMVWEGSERLIKFLRGRCDTKFERRLVRPLSRVGIRVGPFETITKEWQGKIVSNIYFGTTQIWSGVTELPVVATAAENYRILRSSDEHAADVKLMRDVGPFFATLYILSFFLLCSGIFSILASITDQARWVVRLIKVANFFSTLLYCGIILVIVYNLNPASFRSDKKLGNIGLSWETYVYCGFV
;
A
#
# COMPACT_ATOMS: atom_id res chain seq x y z
N MET A 1 -25.90 -36.56 17.39
CA MET A 1 -24.69 -36.03 18.05
C MET A 1 -25.00 -34.87 19.02
N LEU A 2 -25.73 -33.82 18.63
CA LEU A 2 -26.12 -32.70 19.53
C LEU A 2 -27.11 -33.07 20.68
N SER A 3 -27.70 -34.26 20.63
CA SER A 3 -28.63 -34.78 21.63
C SER A 3 -27.96 -35.44 22.84
N HIS A 4 -26.64 -35.72 22.78
CA HIS A 4 -25.97 -36.44 23.86
C HIS A 4 -25.71 -35.49 25.05
N PRO A 5 -26.20 -35.81 26.27
CA PRO A 5 -26.14 -34.92 27.42
C PRO A 5 -24.70 -34.57 27.83
N GLU A 6 -23.76 -35.51 27.69
CA GLU A 6 -22.34 -35.29 27.95
C GLU A 6 -21.70 -34.29 26.97
N PHE A 7 -22.06 -34.38 25.68
CA PHE A 7 -21.58 -33.44 24.67
C PHE A 7 -22.08 -32.03 24.97
N ARG A 8 -23.36 -31.90 25.38
CA ARG A 8 -23.95 -30.62 25.76
C ARG A 8 -23.29 -30.03 27.01
N ASN A 9 -22.91 -30.87 27.99
CA ASN A 9 -22.22 -30.42 29.20
C ASN A 9 -20.76 -30.02 28.94
N ALA A 10 -20.03 -30.74 28.09
CA ALA A 10 -18.68 -30.37 27.67
C ALA A 10 -18.69 -29.03 26.91
N LEU A 11 -19.63 -28.87 25.97
CA LEU A 11 -19.82 -27.61 25.26
C LEU A 11 -20.18 -26.48 26.21
N ARG A 12 -21.07 -26.73 27.19
CA ARG A 12 -21.47 -25.73 28.19
C ARG A 12 -20.32 -25.33 29.11
N LYS A 13 -19.43 -26.26 29.52
CA LYS A 13 -18.22 -25.94 30.30
C LYS A 13 -17.20 -25.14 29.49
N ILE A 14 -17.02 -25.47 28.21
CA ILE A 14 -16.16 -24.69 27.30
C ILE A 14 -16.74 -23.28 27.12
N VAL A 15 -18.05 -23.16 26.91
CA VAL A 15 -18.75 -21.87 26.78
C VAL A 15 -18.69 -21.06 28.08
N LEU A 16 -18.92 -21.68 29.25
CA LEU A 16 -18.86 -21.00 30.55
C LEU A 16 -17.46 -20.56 30.95
N PHE A 17 -16.43 -21.35 30.62
CA PHE A 17 -15.03 -20.97 30.82
C PHE A 17 -14.66 -19.76 29.93
N TYR A 18 -15.13 -19.75 28.69
CA TYR A 18 -15.02 -18.58 27.81
C TYR A 18 -15.80 -17.37 28.35
N ASP A 19 -17.02 -17.56 28.87
CA ASP A 19 -17.87 -16.49 29.40
C ASP A 19 -17.29 -15.78 30.63
N SER A 20 -16.65 -16.52 31.55
CA SER A 20 -16.09 -15.94 32.78
C SER A 20 -14.86 -15.05 32.54
N PHE A 21 -14.20 -15.18 31.38
CA PHE A 21 -13.01 -14.41 31.02
C PHE A 21 -13.32 -13.20 30.12
N LEU A 22 -14.60 -12.99 29.74
CA LEU A 22 -14.99 -12.13 28.60
C LEU A 22 -16.07 -11.09 28.86
N TYR A 23 -16.35 -10.77 30.12
CA TYR A 23 -17.45 -9.87 30.46
C TYR A 23 -17.09 -8.39 30.28
N ARG A 24 -17.16 -7.87 29.04
CA ARG A 24 -17.49 -6.47 28.75
C ARG A 24 -17.86 -6.24 27.28
N GLU A 25 -19.08 -5.77 27.06
CA GLU A 25 -19.64 -5.43 25.76
C GLU A 25 -18.78 -4.38 25.03
N SER A 26 -18.27 -4.71 23.84
CA SER A 26 -17.83 -3.68 22.89
C SER A 26 -17.63 -4.24 21.47
N ASP A 27 -17.40 -3.33 20.54
CA ASP A 27 -17.75 -3.44 19.13
C ASP A 27 -16.62 -3.99 18.25
N LEU A 28 -16.97 -4.74 17.19
CA LEU A 28 -16.01 -5.33 16.21
C LEU A 28 -15.07 -4.29 15.59
N VAL A 29 -15.61 -3.12 15.29
CA VAL A 29 -14.85 -1.94 14.87
C VAL A 29 -14.98 -0.93 16.00
N SER A 30 -13.85 -0.39 16.45
CA SER A 30 -13.89 0.54 17.56
C SER A 30 -14.79 1.73 17.24
N PRO A 31 -15.57 2.22 18.22
CA PRO A 31 -16.41 3.40 18.01
C PRO A 31 -15.59 4.63 17.62
N GLY A 32 -14.31 4.68 17.98
CA GLY A 32 -13.38 5.73 17.55
C GLY A 32 -13.14 5.76 16.05
N LEU A 33 -12.98 4.60 15.39
CA LEU A 33 -12.81 4.54 13.93
C LEU A 33 -14.03 5.07 13.18
N TRP A 34 -15.25 4.82 13.67
CA TRP A 34 -16.47 5.40 13.11
C TRP A 34 -16.53 6.92 13.29
N LYS A 35 -16.11 7.44 14.45
CA LYS A 35 -15.97 8.89 14.68
C LYS A 35 -14.95 9.51 13.74
N ILE A 36 -13.83 8.82 13.48
CA ILE A 36 -12.79 9.28 12.57
C ILE A 36 -13.31 9.28 11.13
N LEU A 37 -14.02 8.24 10.70
CA LEU A 37 -14.69 8.19 9.39
C LEU A 37 -15.70 9.33 9.24
N ALA A 38 -16.52 9.59 10.26
CA ALA A 38 -17.47 10.71 10.24
C ALA A 38 -16.75 12.07 10.10
N LYS A 39 -15.63 12.26 10.81
CA LYS A 39 -14.80 13.47 10.67
C LYS A 39 -14.18 13.61 9.29
N TYR A 40 -13.67 12.54 8.71
CA TYR A 40 -13.19 12.52 7.32
C TYR A 40 -14.30 12.90 6.35
N VAL A 41 -15.50 12.33 6.51
CA VAL A 41 -16.65 12.67 5.65
C VAL A 41 -17.10 14.11 5.83
N ALA A 42 -17.06 14.66 7.05
CA ALA A 42 -17.33 16.08 7.31
C ALA A 42 -16.30 16.99 6.64
N LEU A 43 -15.01 16.68 6.77
CA LEU A 43 -13.91 17.44 6.18
C LEU A 43 -14.00 17.50 4.65
N PHE A 44 -14.40 16.39 4.02
CA PHE A 44 -14.50 16.25 2.56
C PHE A 44 -15.96 16.24 2.05
N GLN A 45 -16.92 16.75 2.81
CA GLN A 45 -18.36 16.66 2.49
C GLN A 45 -18.72 17.28 1.12
N LYS A 46 -17.98 18.30 0.70
CA LYS A 46 -18.16 18.95 -0.61
C LYS A 46 -17.74 18.06 -1.77
N VAL A 47 -16.79 17.14 -1.56
CA VAL A 47 -16.18 16.32 -2.61
C VAL A 47 -16.51 14.82 -2.49
N LEU A 48 -17.15 14.40 -1.41
CA LEU A 48 -17.59 13.01 -1.22
C LEU A 48 -19.07 12.81 -1.58
N PRO A 49 -19.41 11.70 -2.26
CA PRO A 49 -20.78 11.37 -2.66
C PRO A 49 -21.54 10.55 -1.59
N PHE A 50 -21.10 10.54 -0.33
CA PHE A 50 -21.76 9.79 0.74
C PHE A 50 -21.82 10.56 2.06
N ARG A 51 -22.74 10.14 2.94
CA ARG A 51 -22.94 10.66 4.29
C ARG A 51 -22.81 9.53 5.31
N VAL A 52 -22.33 9.83 6.50
CA VAL A 52 -22.17 8.85 7.59
C VAL A 52 -23.17 9.18 8.68
N LEU A 53 -23.98 8.20 9.08
CA LEU A 53 -24.86 8.31 10.23
C LEU A 53 -24.23 7.57 11.41
N LEU A 54 -23.62 8.34 12.33
CA LEU A 54 -22.80 7.77 13.40
C LEU A 54 -23.59 6.88 14.36
N GLN A 55 -24.87 7.20 14.59
CA GLN A 55 -25.77 6.43 15.47
C GLN A 55 -25.97 5.00 14.94
N GLU A 56 -26.21 4.87 13.64
CA GLU A 56 -26.45 3.58 12.99
C GLU A 56 -25.16 2.91 12.48
N ARG A 57 -24.04 3.64 12.46
CA ARG A 57 -22.76 3.21 11.86
C ARG A 57 -22.93 2.77 10.42
N GLN A 58 -23.82 3.46 9.71
CA GLN A 58 -24.10 3.21 8.31
C GLN A 58 -23.63 4.40 7.46
N ILE A 59 -23.18 4.06 6.26
CA ILE A 59 -22.84 5.00 5.21
C ILE A 59 -23.96 4.95 4.18
N PHE A 60 -24.51 6.10 3.85
CA PHE A 60 -25.54 6.23 2.84
C PHE A 60 -25.00 7.02 1.64
N PRO A 61 -25.34 6.61 0.40
CA PRO A 61 -25.07 7.44 -0.75
C PRO A 61 -25.83 8.76 -0.59
N ASN A 62 -25.14 9.87 -0.81
CA ASN A 62 -25.75 11.19 -0.75
C ASN A 62 -26.33 11.51 -2.13
N LYS A 63 -27.58 11.97 -2.19
CA LYS A 63 -28.20 12.45 -3.44
C LYS A 63 -27.49 13.74 -3.85
N CYS A 64 -26.47 13.61 -4.68
CA CYS A 64 -25.73 14.73 -5.23
C CYS A 64 -26.50 15.31 -6.43
N TYR A 65 -26.55 16.64 -6.55
CA TYR A 65 -27.05 17.28 -7.77
C TYR A 65 -26.19 16.87 -8.98
N ARG A 66 -26.77 16.81 -10.18
CA ARG A 66 -26.12 16.26 -11.40
C ARG A 66 -24.74 16.89 -11.65
N LEU A 67 -24.63 18.20 -11.52
CA LEU A 67 -23.37 18.93 -11.69
C LEU A 67 -22.31 18.55 -10.64
N LYS A 68 -22.69 18.34 -9.36
CA LYS A 68 -21.75 17.88 -8.32
C LYS A 68 -21.17 16.52 -8.67
N GLY A 69 -22.06 15.61 -9.09
CA GLY A 69 -21.68 14.26 -9.51
C GLY A 69 -20.72 14.30 -10.69
N ALA A 70 -20.99 15.16 -11.67
CA ALA A 70 -20.09 15.36 -12.81
C ALA A 70 -18.72 15.92 -12.38
N ILE A 71 -18.68 16.92 -11.49
CA ILE A 71 -17.43 17.50 -10.98
C ILE A 71 -16.60 16.46 -10.21
N ILE A 72 -17.21 15.65 -9.34
CA ILE A 72 -16.51 14.59 -8.59
C ILE A 72 -15.94 13.51 -9.51
N LYS A 73 -16.70 13.13 -10.55
CA LYS A 73 -16.23 12.16 -11.55
C LYS A 73 -15.10 12.74 -12.39
N PHE A 74 -15.25 13.98 -12.85
CA PHE A 74 -14.22 14.68 -13.59
C PHE A 74 -12.95 14.86 -12.77
N SER A 75 -13.06 15.24 -11.48
CA SER A 75 -11.89 15.38 -10.59
C SER A 75 -11.12 14.07 -10.46
N SER A 76 -11.84 12.95 -10.34
CA SER A 76 -11.24 11.62 -10.22
C SER A 76 -10.64 11.11 -11.54
N LEU A 77 -11.18 11.54 -12.70
CA LEU A 77 -10.60 11.25 -14.02
C LEU A 77 -9.42 12.16 -14.37
N LEU A 78 -9.36 13.36 -13.79
CA LEU A 78 -8.23 14.27 -13.98
C LEU A 78 -6.95 13.72 -13.34
N LEU A 79 -7.07 12.99 -12.24
CA LEU A 79 -5.92 12.39 -11.55
C LEU A 79 -5.10 11.43 -12.44
N PRO A 80 -5.67 10.38 -13.09
CA PRO A 80 -4.92 9.52 -14.01
C PRO A 80 -4.40 10.29 -15.23
N ALA A 81 -5.16 11.23 -15.79
CA ALA A 81 -4.70 12.06 -16.90
C ALA A 81 -3.48 12.90 -16.53
N TYR A 82 -3.52 13.51 -15.34
CA TYR A 82 -2.39 14.23 -14.76
C TYR A 82 -1.20 13.29 -14.57
N THR A 83 -1.37 12.15 -13.90
CA THR A 83 -0.28 11.18 -13.70
C THR A 83 0.36 10.74 -15.03
N LEU A 84 -0.43 10.43 -16.05
CA LEU A 84 0.08 10.07 -17.38
C LEU A 84 0.84 11.22 -18.05
N SER A 85 0.34 12.44 -17.94
CA SER A 85 1.02 13.63 -18.47
C SER A 85 2.35 13.87 -17.76
N THR A 86 2.38 13.77 -16.43
CA THR A 86 3.62 13.90 -15.65
C THR A 86 4.62 12.82 -15.98
N PHE A 87 4.14 11.61 -16.27
CA PHE A 87 4.98 10.52 -16.71
C PHE A 87 5.57 10.76 -18.11
N PHE A 88 4.75 11.21 -19.07
CA PHE A 88 5.22 11.57 -20.40
C PHE A 88 6.28 12.68 -20.36
N LEU A 89 6.06 13.70 -19.51
CA LEU A 89 7.03 14.78 -19.32
C LEU A 89 8.35 14.26 -18.73
N LEU A 90 8.31 13.35 -17.75
CA LEU A 90 9.50 12.73 -17.18
C LEU A 90 10.28 11.91 -18.22
N ILE A 91 9.58 11.15 -19.08
CA ILE A 91 10.23 10.44 -20.19
C ILE A 91 10.90 11.45 -21.13
N LYS A 92 10.17 12.47 -21.55
CA LYS A 92 10.67 13.46 -22.51
C LYS A 92 11.92 14.17 -21.98
N GLU A 93 11.90 14.55 -20.69
CA GLU A 93 13.03 15.18 -20.01
C GLU A 93 14.25 14.24 -19.97
N LYS A 94 14.05 12.97 -19.58
CA LYS A 94 15.13 11.98 -19.52
C LYS A 94 15.69 11.60 -20.89
N ILE A 95 14.86 11.55 -21.92
CA ILE A 95 15.30 11.34 -23.29
C ILE A 95 16.10 12.55 -23.77
N GLY A 96 15.65 13.78 -23.48
CA GLY A 96 16.39 15.00 -23.82
C GLY A 96 17.80 15.02 -23.22
N GLU A 97 17.94 14.63 -21.95
CA GLU A 97 19.24 14.49 -21.28
C GLU A 97 20.17 13.49 -21.96
N LEU A 98 19.64 12.40 -22.53
CA LEU A 98 20.47 11.41 -23.22
C LEU A 98 21.11 11.97 -24.50
N PHE A 99 20.52 13.01 -25.10
CA PHE A 99 20.97 13.59 -26.36
C PHE A 99 21.67 14.94 -26.23
N THR A 100 21.67 15.57 -25.06
CA THR A 100 22.31 16.86 -24.83
C THR A 100 23.53 16.71 -23.91
N PRO A 101 24.76 16.98 -24.38
CA PRO A 101 25.95 16.92 -23.54
C PRO A 101 25.83 17.93 -22.39
N ARG A 102 26.15 17.46 -21.18
CA ARG A 102 25.87 18.14 -19.90
C ARG A 102 26.87 19.28 -19.68
N GLU A 103 26.44 20.53 -19.84
CA GLU A 103 27.24 21.70 -19.46
C GLU A 103 26.83 22.20 -18.06
N SER A 104 27.76 22.10 -17.10
CA SER A 104 27.75 22.67 -15.73
C SER A 104 27.06 21.88 -14.59
N SER A 105 27.76 21.82 -13.44
CA SER A 105 27.41 21.07 -12.22
C SER A 105 26.34 21.71 -11.34
N ALA A 106 26.03 23.00 -11.52
CA ALA A 106 25.03 23.70 -10.70
C ALA A 106 23.59 23.33 -11.07
N TYR A 107 23.35 22.94 -12.33
CA TYR A 107 22.04 22.53 -12.84
C TYR A 107 21.56 21.19 -12.24
N ASP A 108 22.48 20.40 -11.68
CA ASP A 108 22.22 19.03 -11.22
C ASP A 108 21.28 18.92 -10.02
N SER A 109 21.37 19.86 -9.08
CA SER A 109 20.64 19.77 -7.80
C SER A 109 19.13 20.02 -7.97
N LEU A 110 18.77 21.03 -8.77
CA LEU A 110 17.37 21.35 -9.07
C LEU A 110 16.76 20.26 -9.95
N HIS A 111 17.54 19.75 -10.90
CA HIS A 111 17.10 18.72 -11.82
C HIS A 111 16.81 17.38 -11.13
N MET A 112 17.68 16.98 -10.21
CA MET A 112 17.45 15.81 -9.37
C MET A 112 16.20 15.97 -8.51
N ARG A 113 16.00 17.16 -7.93
CA ARG A 113 14.79 17.46 -7.14
C ARG A 113 13.51 17.36 -7.98
N ARG A 114 13.54 17.81 -9.23
CA ARG A 114 12.41 17.72 -10.18
C ARG A 114 12.11 16.29 -10.57
N THR A 115 13.12 15.55 -11.04
CA THR A 115 12.99 14.12 -11.37
C THR A 115 12.37 13.36 -10.20
N PHE A 116 12.79 13.69 -8.98
CA PHE A 116 12.27 13.10 -7.78
C PHE A 116 10.80 13.43 -7.49
N VAL A 117 10.41 14.71 -7.56
CA VAL A 117 9.00 15.12 -7.37
C VAL A 117 8.11 14.45 -8.41
N MET A 118 8.54 14.39 -9.67
CA MET A 118 7.82 13.70 -10.73
C MET A 118 7.64 12.21 -10.43
N PHE A 119 8.69 11.52 -9.96
CA PHE A 119 8.60 10.13 -9.54
C PHE A 119 7.58 9.93 -8.39
N TYR A 120 7.55 10.81 -7.39
CA TYR A 120 6.56 10.73 -6.31
C TYR A 120 5.13 10.94 -6.80
N ILE A 121 4.94 11.88 -7.72
CA ILE A 121 3.64 12.10 -8.35
C ILE A 121 3.20 10.86 -9.13
N THR A 122 4.13 10.13 -9.75
CA THR A 122 3.81 8.83 -10.37
C THR A 122 3.46 7.76 -9.35
N LEU A 123 4.05 7.77 -8.14
CA LEU A 123 3.65 6.86 -7.06
C LEU A 123 2.25 7.15 -6.50
N TYR A 124 1.75 8.39 -6.65
CA TYR A 124 0.34 8.69 -6.37
C TYR A 124 -0.63 7.95 -7.31
N SER A 125 -0.14 7.27 -8.35
CA SER A 125 -0.97 6.33 -9.12
C SER A 125 -1.63 5.27 -8.25
N THR A 126 -1.00 4.88 -7.14
CA THR A 126 -1.52 3.89 -6.19
C THR A 126 -2.83 4.30 -5.53
N VAL A 127 -3.13 5.61 -5.46
CA VAL A 127 -4.38 6.12 -4.84
C VAL A 127 -5.48 6.40 -5.87
N ILE A 128 -5.18 6.32 -7.17
CA ILE A 128 -6.16 6.48 -8.25
C ILE A 128 -7.33 5.49 -8.11
N PRO A 129 -7.11 4.18 -7.87
CA PRO A 129 -8.22 3.25 -7.74
C PRO A 129 -9.19 3.63 -6.62
N THR A 130 -8.67 4.13 -5.48
CA THR A 130 -9.50 4.61 -4.38
C THR A 130 -10.29 5.85 -4.78
N SER A 131 -9.65 6.82 -5.44
CA SER A 131 -10.32 8.04 -5.92
C SER A 131 -11.49 7.70 -6.84
N VAL A 132 -11.24 6.83 -7.82
CA VAL A 132 -12.25 6.46 -8.81
C VAL A 132 -13.33 5.56 -8.19
N MET A 133 -12.98 4.63 -7.30
CA MET A 133 -13.97 3.84 -6.55
C MET A 133 -14.89 4.74 -5.71
N VAL A 134 -14.35 5.78 -5.07
CA VAL A 134 -15.14 6.76 -4.32
C VAL A 134 -16.09 7.54 -5.24
N ALA A 135 -15.63 7.93 -6.44
CA ALA A 135 -16.44 8.74 -7.36
C ALA A 135 -17.49 7.97 -8.16
N PHE A 136 -17.16 6.76 -8.62
CA PHE A 136 -18.01 5.95 -9.50
C PHE A 136 -18.69 4.78 -8.77
N GLY A 137 -18.03 4.22 -7.76
CA GLY A 137 -18.49 3.07 -6.99
C GLY A 137 -18.98 3.42 -5.57
N ALA A 138 -19.42 4.66 -5.34
CA ALA A 138 -19.86 5.12 -4.01
C ALA A 138 -20.93 4.21 -3.39
N GLY A 139 -21.87 3.71 -4.20
CA GLY A 139 -22.92 2.78 -3.77
C GLY A 139 -22.34 1.44 -3.29
N SER A 140 -21.45 0.84 -4.09
CA SER A 140 -20.76 -0.39 -3.74
C SER A 140 -19.91 -0.23 -2.48
N LEU A 141 -19.22 0.90 -2.33
CA LEU A 141 -18.47 1.23 -1.12
C LEU A 141 -19.37 1.31 0.12
N CYS A 142 -20.52 1.98 0.02
CA CYS A 142 -21.51 2.04 1.10
C CYS A 142 -22.03 0.64 1.44
N GLN A 143 -22.34 -0.18 0.42
CA GLN A 143 -22.81 -1.55 0.63
C GLN A 143 -21.76 -2.39 1.36
N VAL A 144 -20.50 -2.40 0.90
CA VAL A 144 -19.40 -3.13 1.56
C VAL A 144 -19.24 -2.69 3.01
N MET A 145 -19.21 -1.37 3.26
CA MET A 145 -19.05 -0.82 4.61
C MET A 145 -20.23 -1.16 5.53
N ASN A 146 -21.46 -1.11 5.03
CA ASN A 146 -22.65 -1.45 5.81
C ASN A 146 -22.75 -2.96 6.07
N GLN A 147 -22.24 -3.80 5.16
CA GLN A 147 -22.13 -5.25 5.37
C GLN A 147 -21.17 -5.60 6.51
N ILE A 148 -20.15 -4.77 6.79
CA ILE A 148 -19.26 -4.98 7.95
C ILE A 148 -20.06 -4.91 9.26
N ASP A 149 -21.05 -4.02 9.37
CA ASP A 149 -21.87 -3.90 10.58
C ASP A 149 -22.88 -5.06 10.71
N GLN A 150 -23.52 -5.47 9.61
CA GLN A 150 -24.38 -6.67 9.59
C GLN A 150 -23.60 -7.94 9.93
N PHE A 151 -22.42 -8.09 9.35
CA PHE A 151 -21.50 -9.18 9.66
C PHE A 151 -21.08 -9.14 11.13
N ARG A 152 -20.81 -7.96 11.67
CA ARG A 152 -20.54 -7.75 13.10
C ARG A 152 -21.70 -8.20 13.97
N ALA A 153 -22.95 -7.91 13.61
CA ALA A 153 -24.11 -8.33 14.39
C ALA A 153 -24.18 -9.87 14.50
N ARG A 154 -24.01 -10.56 13.36
CA ARG A 154 -23.94 -12.04 13.32
C ARG A 154 -22.76 -12.60 14.08
N MET A 155 -21.57 -11.98 13.96
CA MET A 155 -20.40 -12.40 14.73
C MET A 155 -20.59 -12.19 16.23
N ARG A 156 -21.31 -11.15 16.66
CA ARG A 156 -21.61 -10.92 18.08
C ARG A 156 -22.50 -12.01 18.66
N GLU A 157 -23.45 -12.53 17.87
CA GLU A 157 -24.25 -13.69 18.28
C GLU A 157 -23.37 -14.94 18.48
N LEU A 158 -22.33 -15.10 17.65
CA LEU A 158 -21.43 -16.25 17.68
C LEU A 158 -20.27 -16.11 18.67
N THR A 159 -19.84 -14.89 18.98
CA THR A 159 -18.62 -14.62 19.74
C THR A 159 -18.85 -13.49 20.75
N ARG A 160 -18.65 -13.80 22.04
CA ARG A 160 -18.60 -12.80 23.13
C ARG A 160 -17.20 -12.21 23.32
N HIS A 161 -16.38 -12.22 22.27
CA HIS A 161 -14.98 -11.79 22.34
C HIS A 161 -14.83 -10.29 22.11
N GLN A 162 -13.95 -9.66 22.89
CA GLN A 162 -13.74 -8.22 22.88
C GLN A 162 -12.47 -7.86 22.09
N PRO A 163 -12.52 -6.98 21.07
CA PRO A 163 -11.30 -6.44 20.50
C PRO A 163 -10.72 -5.32 21.38
N PRO A 164 -9.39 -5.29 21.59
CA PRO A 164 -8.74 -4.19 22.29
C PRO A 164 -8.84 -2.90 21.46
N THR A 165 -9.41 -1.85 22.04
CA THR A 165 -9.38 -0.50 21.46
C THR A 165 -7.96 0.04 21.49
N ASN A 166 -7.38 0.35 20.34
CA ASN A 166 -6.06 0.97 20.28
C ASN A 166 -6.21 2.50 20.17
N LYS A 167 -6.34 3.17 21.32
CA LYS A 167 -6.49 4.63 21.41
C LYS A 167 -5.35 5.39 20.72
N PHE A 168 -4.13 4.84 20.76
CA PHE A 168 -2.97 5.45 20.11
C PHE A 168 -3.14 5.46 18.58
N LEU A 169 -3.54 4.33 17.99
CA LEU A 169 -3.81 4.24 16.56
C LEU A 169 -4.94 5.19 16.11
N GLU A 170 -6.02 5.25 16.89
CA GLU A 170 -7.14 6.15 16.60
C GLU A 170 -6.72 7.63 16.67
N THR A 171 -5.95 8.00 17.70
CA THR A 171 -5.42 9.36 17.85
C THR A 171 -4.47 9.71 16.71
N GLY A 172 -3.56 8.80 16.35
CA GLY A 172 -2.64 8.98 15.24
C GLY A 172 -3.37 9.17 13.91
N LEU A 173 -4.38 8.34 13.62
CA LEU A 173 -5.17 8.45 12.40
C LEU A 173 -5.98 9.76 12.36
N HIS A 174 -6.55 10.15 13.50
CA HIS A 174 -7.26 11.41 13.64
C HIS A 174 -6.35 12.61 13.33
N THR A 175 -5.18 12.67 13.96
CA THR A 175 -4.18 13.72 13.73
C THR A 175 -3.70 13.72 12.28
N PHE A 176 -3.47 12.54 11.70
CA PHE A 176 -3.09 12.39 10.29
C PHE A 176 -4.13 13.02 9.35
N ILE A 177 -5.42 12.75 9.54
CA ILE A 177 -6.48 13.33 8.70
C ILE A 177 -6.51 14.86 8.82
N GLN A 178 -6.38 15.40 10.02
CA GLN A 178 -6.37 16.86 10.23
C GLN A 178 -5.17 17.53 9.57
N ILE A 179 -3.96 16.99 9.77
CA ILE A 179 -2.74 17.53 9.17
C ILE A 179 -2.78 17.38 7.65
N SER A 180 -3.30 16.26 7.16
CA SER A 180 -3.31 15.96 5.73
C SER A 180 -4.10 16.98 4.91
N ALA A 181 -5.16 17.55 5.49
CA ALA A 181 -5.99 18.57 4.87
C ALA A 181 -5.21 19.86 4.54
N LEU A 182 -4.07 20.09 5.20
CA LEU A 182 -3.21 21.25 5.00
C LEU A 182 -2.22 21.05 3.85
N PHE A 183 -1.94 19.81 3.42
CA PHE A 183 -0.96 19.56 2.35
C PHE A 183 -1.24 20.29 1.03
N PRO A 184 -2.49 20.37 0.52
CA PRO A 184 -2.77 21.09 -0.71
C PRO A 184 -2.43 22.59 -0.64
N LEU A 185 -2.37 23.18 0.57
CA LEU A 185 -1.97 24.58 0.75
C LEU A 185 -0.48 24.80 0.49
N LEU A 186 0.34 23.75 0.47
CA LEU A 186 1.76 23.83 0.13
C LEU A 186 2.01 23.79 -1.38
N ASN A 187 1.02 23.38 -2.18
CA ASN A 187 1.12 23.23 -3.64
C ASN A 187 1.52 24.53 -4.38
N PRO A 188 1.00 25.72 -4.02
CA PRO A 188 1.48 26.97 -4.60
C PRO A 188 2.99 27.19 -4.40
N VAL A 189 3.53 26.86 -3.23
CA VAL A 189 4.96 27.00 -2.94
C VAL A 189 5.80 26.09 -3.86
N PHE A 190 5.33 24.87 -4.11
CA PHE A 190 6.00 23.95 -5.03
C PHE A 190 5.98 24.45 -6.48
N VAL A 191 4.85 25.05 -6.92
CA VAL A 191 4.74 25.62 -8.27
C VAL A 191 5.63 26.84 -8.44
N LEU A 192 5.64 27.75 -7.46
CA LEU A 192 6.49 28.95 -7.46
C LEU A 192 7.98 28.60 -7.42
N ARG A 193 8.35 27.48 -6.78
CA ARG A 193 9.72 26.94 -6.81
C ARG A 193 10.05 26.15 -8.08
N GLY A 194 9.12 26.02 -9.03
CA GLY A 194 9.32 25.26 -10.27
C GLY A 194 9.64 23.79 -10.03
N THR A 195 9.03 23.21 -8.99
CA THR A 195 9.20 21.80 -8.62
C THR A 195 8.04 20.93 -9.08
N ASP A 196 6.92 21.51 -9.52
CA ASP A 196 5.83 20.78 -10.14
C ASP A 196 6.22 20.24 -11.52
N PRO A 197 5.61 19.13 -11.97
CA PRO A 197 5.95 18.49 -13.24
C PRO A 197 5.62 19.37 -14.45
N PHE A 198 4.67 20.30 -14.33
CA PHE A 198 4.28 21.21 -15.41
C PHE A 198 5.21 22.42 -15.55
N HIS A 199 6.32 22.49 -14.80
CA HIS A 199 7.33 23.52 -14.99
C HIS A 199 7.97 23.51 -16.39
N VAL A 200 7.92 22.37 -17.09
CA VAL A 200 8.41 22.23 -18.47
C VAL A 200 7.62 23.12 -19.45
N LEU A 201 6.44 23.62 -19.06
CA LEU A 201 5.67 24.58 -19.85
C LEU A 201 6.16 26.03 -19.70
N ASN A 202 7.07 26.29 -18.75
CA ASN A 202 7.53 27.65 -18.46
C ASN A 202 8.36 28.32 -19.57
N PRO A 203 9.14 27.61 -20.42
CA PRO A 203 9.82 28.26 -21.55
C PRO A 203 8.88 28.95 -22.53
N TYR A 204 7.66 28.44 -22.72
CA TYR A 204 6.65 29.06 -23.58
C TYR A 204 6.10 30.37 -23.01
N SER A 205 6.24 30.57 -21.70
CA SER A 205 5.76 31.74 -21.00
C SER A 205 6.67 32.96 -21.32
N GLN A 206 7.98 32.74 -21.47
CA GLN A 206 8.94 33.80 -21.84
C GLN A 206 8.65 34.49 -23.18
N ILE A 207 7.88 33.86 -24.08
CA ILE A 207 7.52 34.42 -25.39
C ILE A 207 6.42 35.50 -25.26
N PHE A 208 5.53 35.38 -24.25
CA PHE A 208 4.41 36.30 -24.06
C PHE A 208 4.30 36.70 -22.58
N PRO A 209 4.74 37.91 -22.17
CA PRO A 209 4.84 38.29 -20.76
C PRO A 209 3.51 38.24 -19.98
N GLY A 210 2.37 38.49 -20.65
CA GLY A 210 1.03 38.34 -20.05
C GLY A 210 0.59 36.87 -19.85
N SER A 211 1.16 35.92 -20.61
CA SER A 211 0.83 34.50 -20.49
C SER A 211 1.41 33.87 -19.21
N ASN A 212 2.49 34.43 -18.67
CA ASN A 212 3.18 33.93 -17.46
C ASN A 212 2.24 33.80 -16.28
N PHE A 213 1.45 34.84 -16.03
CA PHE A 213 0.53 34.87 -14.90
C PHE A 213 -0.55 33.80 -15.05
N LEU A 214 -1.18 33.71 -16.23
CA LEU A 214 -2.23 32.71 -16.49
C LEU A 214 -1.69 31.28 -16.40
N THR A 215 -0.51 31.01 -16.95
CA THR A 215 0.12 29.68 -16.87
C THR A 215 0.49 29.31 -15.44
N ILE A 216 1.05 30.24 -14.66
CA ILE A 216 1.37 29.99 -13.24
C ILE A 216 0.09 29.75 -12.44
N LEU A 217 -0.95 30.57 -12.63
CA LEU A 217 -2.23 30.40 -11.96
C LEU A 217 -2.87 29.05 -12.29
N LEU A 218 -2.90 28.67 -13.58
CA LEU A 218 -3.42 27.39 -14.03
C LEU A 218 -2.65 26.21 -13.40
N ARG A 219 -1.32 26.30 -13.32
CA ARG A 219 -0.47 25.29 -12.66
C ARG A 219 -0.76 25.19 -11.17
N ILE A 220 -0.92 26.32 -10.47
CA ILE A 220 -1.31 26.34 -9.06
C ILE A 220 -2.67 25.67 -8.87
N LEU A 221 -3.68 26.04 -9.67
CA LEU A 221 -5.03 25.48 -9.58
C LEU A 221 -5.03 23.98 -9.86
N LEU A 222 -4.39 23.55 -10.95
CA LEU A 222 -4.30 22.14 -11.33
C LEU A 222 -3.58 21.31 -10.27
N PHE A 223 -2.42 21.79 -9.79
CA PHE A 223 -1.64 21.07 -8.79
C PHE A 223 -2.34 21.02 -7.43
N THR A 224 -2.99 22.10 -7.01
CA THR A 224 -3.80 22.14 -5.78
C THR A 224 -5.00 21.19 -5.88
N TRP A 225 -5.67 21.17 -7.03
CA TRP A 225 -6.80 20.26 -7.29
C TRP A 225 -6.38 18.80 -7.20
N VAL A 226 -5.31 18.43 -7.91
CA VAL A 226 -4.75 17.07 -7.89
C VAL A 226 -4.29 16.69 -6.48
N GLY A 227 -3.61 17.59 -5.77
CA GLY A 227 -3.22 17.39 -4.39
C GLY A 227 -4.39 17.13 -3.46
N GLY A 228 -5.50 17.86 -3.63
CA GLY A 228 -6.74 17.64 -2.88
C GLY A 228 -7.33 16.25 -3.12
N GLU A 229 -7.37 15.79 -4.37
CA GLU A 229 -7.82 14.45 -4.74
C GLU A 229 -6.92 13.35 -4.16
N VAL A 230 -5.60 13.53 -4.20
CA VAL A 230 -4.63 12.60 -3.60
C VAL A 230 -4.81 12.50 -2.09
N VAL A 231 -4.88 13.64 -1.38
CA VAL A 231 -5.06 13.67 0.08
C VAL A 231 -6.37 13.02 0.50
N LYS A 232 -7.47 13.35 -0.19
CA LYS A 232 -8.78 12.72 0.02
C LYS A 232 -8.68 11.20 -0.13
N SER A 233 -8.10 10.74 -1.23
CA SER A 233 -7.99 9.32 -1.55
C SER A 233 -7.09 8.56 -0.58
N MET A 234 -5.96 9.16 -0.17
CA MET A 234 -5.06 8.62 0.84
C MET A 234 -5.76 8.46 2.19
N CYS A 235 -6.48 9.48 2.65
CA CYS A 235 -7.20 9.41 3.92
C CYS A 235 -8.33 8.38 3.87
N GLY A 236 -9.10 8.37 2.78
CA GLY A 236 -10.15 7.38 2.56
C GLY A 236 -9.59 5.95 2.56
N LEU A 237 -8.48 5.73 1.87
CA LEU A 237 -7.79 4.44 1.83
C LEU A 237 -7.29 4.04 3.23
N ALA A 238 -6.63 4.94 3.96
CA ALA A 238 -6.11 4.64 5.29
C ALA A 238 -7.22 4.24 6.28
N ILE A 239 -8.32 5.00 6.30
CA ILE A 239 -9.49 4.70 7.17
C ILE A 239 -10.13 3.38 6.75
N LEU A 240 -10.39 3.18 5.46
CA LEU A 240 -11.01 1.96 4.95
C LEU A 240 -10.14 0.75 5.25
N MET A 241 -8.85 0.83 4.97
CA MET A 241 -7.89 -0.23 5.27
C MET A 241 -7.84 -0.52 6.77
N LEU A 242 -7.94 0.47 7.65
CA LEU A 242 -7.98 0.24 9.09
C LEU A 242 -9.30 -0.36 9.58
N ILE A 243 -10.45 0.04 9.02
CA ILE A 243 -11.75 -0.57 9.35
C ILE A 243 -11.79 -2.01 8.85
N VAL A 244 -11.39 -2.25 7.60
CA VAL A 244 -11.28 -3.58 7.02
C VAL A 244 -10.24 -4.40 7.77
N LEU A 245 -9.09 -3.84 8.15
CA LEU A 245 -8.07 -4.53 8.93
C LEU A 245 -8.56 -4.88 10.33
N THR A 246 -9.25 -3.98 11.02
CA THR A 246 -9.76 -4.27 12.37
C THR A 246 -10.91 -5.28 12.34
N GLY A 247 -11.83 -5.15 11.39
CA GLY A 247 -12.88 -6.14 11.14
C GLY A 247 -12.29 -7.47 10.68
N SER A 248 -11.31 -7.44 9.77
CA SER A 248 -10.67 -8.63 9.24
C SER A 248 -9.73 -9.26 10.23
N ILE A 249 -9.00 -8.59 11.13
CA ILE A 249 -8.15 -9.23 12.15
C ILE A 249 -8.98 -10.19 13.00
N GLN A 250 -10.24 -9.87 13.28
CA GLN A 250 -11.16 -10.76 13.99
C GLN A 250 -11.61 -11.92 13.10
N ILE A 251 -11.90 -11.64 11.83
CA ILE A 251 -12.20 -12.66 10.82
C ILE A 251 -10.98 -13.52 10.51
N ILE A 252 -9.76 -13.00 10.61
CA ILE A 252 -8.46 -13.57 10.23
C ILE A 252 -7.93 -14.44 11.36
N ALA A 253 -8.17 -14.03 12.61
CA ALA A 253 -8.06 -14.93 13.76
C ALA A 253 -8.92 -16.19 13.53
N TRP A 254 -9.98 -16.08 12.72
CA TRP A 254 -10.81 -17.18 12.24
C TRP A 254 -10.39 -17.74 10.86
N CYS A 255 -9.88 -16.92 9.93
CA CYS A 255 -9.62 -17.22 8.53
C CYS A 255 -8.13 -17.06 8.23
N LYS A 256 -7.40 -18.17 8.37
CA LYS A 256 -5.95 -18.33 8.20
C LYS A 256 -5.32 -17.86 6.86
N LYS A 257 -6.10 -17.41 5.87
CA LYS A 257 -5.64 -17.22 4.47
C LYS A 257 -5.35 -15.76 4.04
N LEU A 258 -5.80 -14.74 4.78
CA LEU A 258 -5.75 -13.32 4.31
C LEU A 258 -4.63 -12.45 4.92
N VAL A 259 -3.87 -12.96 5.88
CA VAL A 259 -2.72 -12.23 6.48
C VAL A 259 -1.50 -12.08 5.56
N PRO A 260 -1.15 -13.06 4.71
CA PRO A 260 0.06 -13.00 3.90
C PRO A 260 0.13 -11.78 2.97
N PRO A 261 -0.92 -11.44 2.20
CA PRO A 261 -0.89 -10.30 1.28
C PRO A 261 -0.68 -8.96 2.00
N MET A 262 -1.20 -8.83 3.21
CA MET A 262 -1.16 -7.57 3.94
C MET A 262 0.17 -7.31 4.63
N ILE A 263 0.81 -8.36 5.18
CA ILE A 263 2.20 -8.29 5.64
C ILE A 263 3.11 -7.98 4.44
N PHE A 264 2.86 -8.63 3.30
CA PHE A 264 3.65 -8.42 2.09
C PHE A 264 3.56 -6.97 1.59
N PHE A 265 2.36 -6.41 1.53
CA PHE A 265 2.15 -5.01 1.15
C PHE A 265 2.85 -4.02 2.10
N GLY A 266 2.71 -4.23 3.42
CA GLY A 266 3.40 -3.41 4.42
C GLY A 266 4.93 -3.48 4.29
N MET A 267 5.47 -4.69 4.08
CA MET A 267 6.91 -4.89 3.87
C MET A 267 7.41 -4.24 2.58
N CYS A 268 6.66 -4.32 1.47
CA CYS A 268 7.02 -3.63 0.24
C CYS A 268 7.12 -2.12 0.43
N ILE A 269 6.19 -1.50 1.17
CA ILE A 269 6.22 -0.07 1.48
C ILE A 269 7.45 0.30 2.32
N ILE A 270 7.76 -0.49 3.36
CA ILE A 270 8.92 -0.27 4.22
C ILE A 270 10.22 -0.36 3.41
N ILE A 271 10.36 -1.41 2.59
CA ILE A 271 11.56 -1.62 1.75
C ILE A 271 11.73 -0.44 0.78
N LEU A 272 10.66 -0.02 0.10
CA LEU A 272 10.72 1.12 -0.82
C LEU A 272 11.10 2.41 -0.10
N ALA A 273 10.41 2.74 1.00
CA ALA A 273 10.61 3.98 1.72
C ALA A 273 12.01 4.06 2.36
N THR A 274 12.51 2.94 2.88
CA THR A 274 13.86 2.85 3.48
C THR A 274 14.94 2.93 2.39
N TYR A 275 14.77 2.21 1.28
CA TYR A 275 15.71 2.24 0.15
C TYR A 275 15.86 3.64 -0.43
N VAL A 276 14.73 4.33 -0.64
CA VAL A 276 14.71 5.71 -1.14
C VAL A 276 15.36 6.67 -0.14
N SER A 277 15.08 6.51 1.16
CA SER A 277 15.68 7.34 2.21
C SER A 277 17.21 7.24 2.22
N ILE A 278 17.77 6.03 2.10
CA ILE A 278 19.22 5.79 2.10
C ILE A 278 19.87 6.35 0.84
N ARG A 279 19.32 6.03 -0.34
CA ARG A 279 19.91 6.46 -1.62
C ARG A 279 19.91 7.96 -1.83
N LEU A 280 19.05 8.67 -1.11
CA LEU A 280 18.85 10.10 -1.26
C LEU A 280 19.25 10.93 -0.04
N ALA A 281 19.88 10.31 0.95
CA ALA A 281 20.47 11.02 2.07
C ALA A 281 21.40 12.13 1.56
N GLY A 282 21.18 13.37 2.01
CA GLY A 282 21.93 14.56 1.58
C GLY A 282 21.51 15.18 0.24
N LYS A 283 20.62 14.54 -0.54
CA LYS A 283 20.21 15.02 -1.88
C LYS A 283 18.82 15.64 -1.93
N VAL A 284 17.93 15.31 -0.99
CA VAL A 284 16.55 15.82 -0.90
C VAL A 284 16.41 16.81 0.25
N PRO A 285 15.47 17.78 0.17
CA PRO A 285 15.17 18.65 1.31
C PRO A 285 14.79 17.84 2.55
N LEU A 286 15.25 18.29 3.72
CA LEU A 286 15.06 17.61 5.00
C LEU A 286 13.60 17.21 5.27
N ALA A 287 12.63 18.07 4.93
CA ALA A 287 11.20 17.79 5.11
C ALA A 287 10.74 16.53 4.37
N VAL A 288 11.26 16.30 3.16
CA VAL A 288 10.94 15.13 2.35
C VAL A 288 11.61 13.88 2.92
N HIS A 289 12.84 14.02 3.41
CA HIS A 289 13.54 12.95 4.12
C HIS A 289 12.79 12.53 5.40
N CYS A 290 12.30 13.50 6.19
CA CYS A 290 11.45 13.25 7.35
C CYS A 290 10.17 12.50 6.98
N PHE A 291 9.55 12.79 5.84
CA PHE A 291 8.37 12.05 5.37
C PHE A 291 8.67 10.57 5.14
N PHE A 292 9.85 10.19 4.63
CA PHE A 292 10.25 8.78 4.46
C PHE A 292 10.50 8.07 5.77
N VAL A 293 11.12 8.77 6.72
CA VAL A 293 11.29 8.23 8.07
C VAL A 293 9.93 7.98 8.72
N VAL A 294 8.98 8.90 8.57
CA VAL A 294 7.62 8.77 9.13
C VAL A 294 6.83 7.65 8.43
N THR A 295 6.88 7.55 7.10
CA THR A 295 6.17 6.47 6.36
C THR A 295 6.79 5.10 6.61
N SER A 296 8.12 5.00 6.68
CA SER A 296 8.82 3.77 7.05
C SER A 296 8.51 3.39 8.50
N ALA A 297 8.52 4.35 9.43
CA ALA A 297 8.15 4.12 10.82
C ALA A 297 6.69 3.65 10.93
N ALA A 298 5.76 4.24 10.18
CA ALA A 298 4.37 3.80 10.12
C ALA A 298 4.27 2.35 9.59
N GLY A 299 5.00 2.00 8.53
CA GLY A 299 5.10 0.63 8.04
C GLY A 299 5.66 -0.33 9.11
N PHE A 300 6.75 0.05 9.77
CA PHE A 300 7.35 -0.73 10.85
C PHE A 300 6.40 -0.92 12.03
N THR A 301 5.65 0.10 12.43
CA THR A 301 4.63 -0.05 13.49
C THR A 301 3.49 -0.97 13.05
N ALA A 302 3.10 -0.96 11.77
CA ALA A 302 2.11 -1.90 11.24
C ALA A 302 2.65 -3.35 11.30
N VAL A 303 3.87 -3.61 10.86
CA VAL A 303 4.49 -4.95 10.96
C VAL A 303 4.67 -5.35 12.42
N GLY A 304 5.18 -4.46 13.26
CA GLY A 304 5.40 -4.67 14.69
C GLY A 304 4.12 -4.89 15.50
N THR A 305 2.95 -4.46 15.00
CA THR A 305 1.66 -4.70 15.66
C THR A 305 0.93 -5.92 15.10
N ILE A 306 1.04 -6.18 13.79
CA ILE A 306 0.40 -7.31 13.12
C ILE A 306 1.14 -8.63 13.43
N LEU A 307 2.47 -8.61 13.41
CA LEU A 307 3.28 -9.82 13.56
C LEU A 307 3.13 -10.49 14.93
N PRO A 308 3.17 -9.78 16.08
CA PRO A 308 2.92 -10.41 17.38
C PRO A 308 1.49 -10.94 17.50
N ARG A 309 0.51 -10.27 16.89
CA ARG A 309 -0.87 -10.76 16.86
C ARG A 309 -0.99 -12.05 16.05
N ALA A 310 -0.30 -12.14 14.92
CA ALA A 310 -0.27 -13.36 14.12
C ALA A 310 0.33 -14.56 14.89
N VAL A 311 1.40 -14.31 15.65
CA VAL A 311 2.02 -15.33 16.52
C VAL A 311 1.09 -15.74 17.67
N MET A 312 0.39 -14.79 18.30
CA MET A 312 -0.55 -15.10 19.38
C MET A 312 -1.67 -16.05 18.95
N VAL A 313 -2.09 -16.03 17.67
CA VAL A 313 -3.06 -17.00 17.12
C VAL A 313 -2.50 -18.42 17.18
N TRP A 314 -1.24 -18.61 16.76
CA TRP A 314 -0.58 -19.92 16.83
C TRP A 314 -0.46 -20.42 18.27
N GLU A 315 0.06 -19.59 19.17
CA GLU A 315 0.26 -19.97 20.58
C GLU A 315 -1.05 -20.19 21.34
N GLY A 316 -2.08 -19.39 21.05
CA GLY A 316 -3.41 -19.57 21.59
C GLY A 316 -4.00 -20.92 21.18
N SER A 317 -3.86 -21.27 19.89
CA SER A 317 -4.32 -22.57 19.40
C SER A 317 -3.57 -23.74 20.03
N GLU A 318 -2.26 -23.60 20.25
CA GLU A 318 -1.46 -24.65 20.86
C GLU A 318 -1.82 -24.85 22.33
N ARG A 319 -1.98 -23.76 23.09
CA ARG A 319 -2.43 -23.82 24.49
C ARG A 319 -3.80 -24.44 24.60
N LEU A 320 -4.74 -24.09 23.72
CA LEU A 320 -6.07 -24.67 23.69
C LEU A 320 -6.01 -26.18 23.41
N ILE A 321 -5.23 -26.61 22.41
CA ILE A 321 -5.09 -28.04 22.10
C ILE A 321 -4.45 -28.81 23.25
N LYS A 322 -3.41 -28.26 23.89
CA LYS A 322 -2.76 -28.84 25.07
C LYS A 322 -3.75 -28.96 26.24
N PHE A 323 -4.51 -27.89 26.50
CA PHE A 323 -5.54 -27.86 27.54
C PHE A 323 -6.63 -28.90 27.29
N LEU A 324 -7.18 -28.94 26.07
CA LEU A 324 -8.20 -29.92 25.68
C LEU A 324 -7.65 -31.35 25.86
N ARG A 325 -6.45 -31.64 25.37
CA ARG A 325 -5.83 -32.97 25.54
C ARG A 325 -5.63 -33.38 27.00
N GLY A 326 -5.35 -32.42 27.90
CA GLY A 326 -5.17 -32.68 29.32
C GLY A 326 -6.48 -32.84 30.12
N ARG A 327 -7.63 -32.45 29.54
CA ARG A 327 -8.95 -32.46 30.20
C ARG A 327 -9.95 -33.45 29.58
N CYS A 328 -9.55 -34.19 28.55
CA CYS A 328 -10.41 -35.20 27.91
C CYS A 328 -10.37 -36.52 28.67
N ASP A 329 -11.35 -36.73 29.55
CA ASP A 329 -11.46 -37.96 30.34
C ASP A 329 -12.00 -39.11 29.47
N THR A 330 -12.93 -38.82 28.57
CA THR A 330 -13.61 -39.85 27.77
C THR A 330 -12.85 -40.25 26.51
N LYS A 331 -13.04 -41.51 26.08
CA LYS A 331 -12.48 -42.04 24.81
C LYS A 331 -13.01 -41.29 23.58
N PHE A 332 -14.25 -40.78 23.67
CA PHE A 332 -14.88 -39.99 22.61
C PHE A 332 -14.27 -38.59 22.48
N GLU A 333 -14.10 -37.85 23.58
CA GLU A 333 -13.44 -36.54 23.55
C GLU A 333 -12.00 -36.64 23.06
N ARG A 334 -11.26 -37.67 23.49
CA ARG A 334 -9.92 -37.94 22.96
C ARG A 334 -9.92 -38.15 21.45
N ARG A 335 -10.91 -38.88 20.89
CA ARG A 335 -11.07 -39.03 19.43
C ARG A 335 -11.41 -37.71 18.74
N LEU A 336 -12.19 -36.84 19.38
CA LEU A 336 -12.59 -35.55 18.82
C LEU A 336 -11.44 -34.52 18.82
N VAL A 337 -10.58 -34.57 19.83
CA VAL A 337 -9.45 -33.64 19.98
C VAL A 337 -8.20 -34.12 19.23
N ARG A 338 -8.06 -35.43 18.98
CA ARG A 338 -6.94 -35.99 18.20
C ARG A 338 -6.74 -35.35 16.81
N PRO A 339 -7.79 -35.11 16.00
CA PRO A 339 -7.65 -34.47 14.68
C PRO A 339 -7.48 -32.95 14.74
N LEU A 340 -7.64 -32.31 15.89
CA LEU A 340 -7.44 -30.86 16.00
C LEU A 340 -5.95 -30.54 15.76
N SER A 341 -5.69 -29.88 14.65
CA SER A 341 -4.37 -29.36 14.28
C SER A 341 -4.20 -27.93 14.78
N ARG A 342 -2.95 -27.55 15.06
CA ARG A 342 -2.62 -26.18 15.45
C ARG A 342 -3.13 -25.20 14.39
N VAL A 343 -3.66 -24.08 14.86
CA VAL A 343 -4.21 -23.03 14.03
C VAL A 343 -3.20 -21.89 14.00
N GLY A 344 -2.53 -21.73 12.86
CA GLY A 344 -1.71 -20.56 12.59
C GLY A 344 -1.91 -20.05 11.18
N ILE A 345 -1.40 -18.85 10.98
CA ILE A 345 -1.40 -18.15 9.71
C ILE A 345 -0.27 -18.71 8.85
N ARG A 346 -0.59 -19.25 7.67
CA ARG A 346 0.41 -19.69 6.68
C ARG A 346 0.63 -18.60 5.66
N VAL A 347 1.90 -18.31 5.35
CA VAL A 347 2.30 -17.31 4.35
C VAL A 347 2.67 -18.04 3.06
N GLY A 348 1.70 -18.37 2.21
CA GLY A 348 1.96 -19.04 0.93
C GLY A 348 2.67 -20.40 1.08
N PRO A 349 3.72 -20.71 0.29
CA PRO A 349 4.53 -21.92 0.47
C PRO A 349 5.44 -21.85 1.71
N PHE A 350 5.55 -20.67 2.34
CA PHE A 350 6.35 -20.49 3.55
C PHE A 350 5.62 -21.06 4.77
N GLU A 351 6.41 -21.44 5.77
CA GLU A 351 5.94 -22.05 7.03
C GLU A 351 4.94 -21.15 7.78
N THR A 352 4.32 -21.73 8.81
CA THR A 352 3.36 -21.01 9.66
C THR A 352 4.08 -19.95 10.49
N ILE A 353 3.48 -18.76 10.68
CA ILE A 353 4.08 -17.69 11.50
C ILE A 353 4.17 -18.15 12.97
N THR A 354 5.37 -18.52 13.42
CA THR A 354 5.68 -18.91 14.81
C THR A 354 6.49 -17.82 15.52
N LYS A 355 6.69 -17.94 16.84
CA LYS A 355 7.61 -17.08 17.60
C LYS A 355 9.03 -17.09 17.03
N GLU A 356 9.50 -18.25 16.60
CA GLU A 356 10.82 -18.38 15.97
C GLU A 356 10.89 -17.60 14.66
N TRP A 357 9.84 -17.69 13.84
CA TRP A 357 9.76 -16.94 12.58
C TRP A 357 9.67 -15.43 12.82
N GLN A 358 8.88 -15.00 13.81
CA GLN A 358 8.86 -13.59 14.25
C GLN A 358 10.25 -13.14 14.72
N GLY A 359 10.92 -13.95 15.54
CA GLY A 359 12.28 -13.69 16.01
C GLY A 359 13.26 -13.51 14.85
N LYS A 360 13.22 -14.38 13.85
CA LYS A 360 14.02 -14.29 12.62
C LYS A 360 13.73 -13.02 11.82
N ILE A 361 12.46 -12.60 11.70
CA ILE A 361 12.10 -11.36 11.00
C ILE A 361 12.61 -10.14 11.75
N VAL A 362 12.37 -10.08 13.07
CA VAL A 362 12.82 -8.96 13.90
C VAL A 362 14.35 -8.90 13.94
N SER A 363 15.03 -10.04 14.03
CA SER A 363 16.49 -10.09 13.95
C SER A 363 16.98 -9.64 12.58
N ASN A 364 16.40 -10.11 11.47
CA ASN A 364 16.81 -9.70 10.13
C ASN A 364 16.57 -8.20 9.87
N ILE A 365 15.47 -7.65 10.40
CA ILE A 365 15.21 -6.21 10.38
C ILE A 365 16.24 -5.46 11.23
N TYR A 366 16.50 -5.92 12.44
CA TYR A 366 17.43 -5.28 13.36
C TYR A 366 18.86 -5.34 12.83
N PHE A 367 19.33 -6.50 12.38
CA PHE A 367 20.64 -6.69 11.76
C PHE A 367 20.74 -5.92 10.43
N GLY A 368 19.70 -5.96 9.59
CA GLY A 368 19.68 -5.18 8.35
C GLY A 368 19.75 -3.68 8.60
N THR A 369 19.00 -3.16 9.57
CA THR A 369 19.00 -1.71 9.90
C THR A 369 20.29 -1.31 10.64
N THR A 370 20.78 -2.09 11.59
CA THR A 370 22.05 -1.81 12.29
C THR A 370 23.26 -1.91 11.36
N GLN A 371 23.28 -2.83 10.39
CA GLN A 371 24.33 -2.86 9.36
C GLN A 371 24.30 -1.61 8.47
N ILE A 372 23.11 -1.10 8.14
CA ILE A 372 22.97 0.14 7.36
C ILE A 372 23.45 1.36 8.17
N TRP A 373 23.16 1.41 9.48
CA TRP A 373 23.44 2.57 10.32
C TRP A 373 24.83 2.59 10.96
N SER A 374 25.41 1.43 11.27
CA SER A 374 26.72 1.34 11.93
C SER A 374 27.89 1.68 11.01
N GLY A 375 27.69 1.79 9.70
CA GLY A 375 28.78 2.01 8.74
C GLY A 375 29.82 0.88 8.70
N VAL A 376 29.64 -0.19 9.49
CA VAL A 376 30.46 -1.39 9.48
C VAL A 376 29.98 -2.26 8.33
N THR A 377 30.29 -1.84 7.10
CA THR A 377 30.15 -2.67 5.92
C THR A 377 31.37 -3.57 5.78
N GLU A 378 31.32 -4.76 6.39
CA GLU A 378 31.95 -5.94 5.79
C GLU A 378 30.99 -6.61 4.79
N LEU A 379 30.20 -5.80 4.06
CA LEU A 379 29.69 -6.22 2.75
C LEU A 379 30.40 -5.37 1.69
N PRO A 380 31.48 -5.86 1.07
CA PRO A 380 32.33 -5.09 0.16
C PRO A 380 31.67 -4.75 -1.17
N VAL A 381 30.35 -4.92 -1.35
CA VAL A 381 29.68 -4.79 -2.66
C VAL A 381 28.82 -3.52 -2.78
N VAL A 382 28.18 -3.05 -1.71
CA VAL A 382 27.28 -1.87 -1.80
C VAL A 382 28.01 -0.57 -1.50
N ALA A 383 28.93 -0.59 -0.52
CA ALA A 383 29.83 0.55 -0.24
C ALA A 383 30.75 0.80 -1.44
N THR A 384 31.29 -0.27 -2.06
CA THR A 384 32.04 -0.15 -3.31
C THR A 384 31.16 0.26 -4.48
N ALA A 385 29.89 -0.11 -4.59
CA ALA A 385 29.06 0.38 -5.69
C ALA A 385 28.84 1.90 -5.63
N ALA A 386 28.57 2.45 -4.44
CA ALA A 386 28.43 3.88 -4.23
C ALA A 386 29.76 4.63 -4.40
N GLU A 387 30.84 4.08 -3.85
CA GLU A 387 32.18 4.68 -3.95
C GLU A 387 32.76 4.55 -5.36
N ASN A 388 32.59 3.41 -6.03
CA ASN A 388 32.96 3.23 -7.43
C ASN A 388 32.13 4.15 -8.34
N TYR A 389 30.87 4.43 -8.02
CA TYR A 389 30.10 5.45 -8.74
C TYR A 389 30.67 6.84 -8.47
N ARG A 390 31.05 7.15 -7.22
CA ARG A 390 31.67 8.44 -6.86
C ARG A 390 33.01 8.64 -7.56
N ILE A 391 33.89 7.64 -7.54
CA ILE A 391 35.18 7.61 -8.23
C ILE A 391 34.96 7.72 -9.74
N LEU A 392 34.11 6.88 -10.32
CA LEU A 392 33.81 6.90 -11.75
C LEU A 392 33.24 8.26 -12.17
N ARG A 393 32.39 8.88 -11.36
CA ARG A 393 31.83 10.20 -11.64
C ARG A 393 32.89 11.30 -11.56
N SER A 394 33.87 11.16 -10.66
CA SER A 394 34.99 12.10 -10.56
C SER A 394 35.97 12.00 -11.72
N SER A 395 36.10 10.82 -12.35
CA SER A 395 36.97 10.60 -13.51
C SER A 395 36.27 10.83 -14.85
N ASP A 396 35.01 10.40 -14.97
CA ASP A 396 34.19 10.44 -16.17
C ASP A 396 32.70 10.46 -15.79
N GLU A 397 32.16 11.67 -15.69
CA GLU A 397 30.77 11.90 -15.28
C GLU A 397 29.77 11.22 -16.23
N HIS A 398 30.06 11.19 -17.53
CA HIS A 398 29.18 10.57 -18.52
C HIS A 398 29.13 9.05 -18.35
N ALA A 399 30.30 8.40 -18.20
CA ALA A 399 30.36 6.96 -17.94
C ALA A 399 29.67 6.57 -16.63
N ALA A 400 29.76 7.42 -15.60
CA ALA A 400 29.05 7.20 -14.34
C ALA A 400 27.54 7.24 -14.53
N ASP A 401 27.01 8.27 -15.19
CA ASP A 401 25.56 8.41 -15.39
C ASP A 401 24.99 7.30 -16.28
N VAL A 402 25.71 6.90 -17.33
CA VAL A 402 25.35 5.74 -18.16
C VAL A 402 25.31 4.47 -17.30
N LYS A 403 26.29 4.27 -16.42
CA LYS A 403 26.32 3.13 -15.49
C LYS A 403 25.15 3.16 -14.50
N LEU A 404 24.83 4.32 -13.91
CA LEU A 404 23.69 4.49 -13.01
C LEU A 404 22.36 4.23 -13.71
N MET A 405 22.18 4.76 -14.93
CA MET A 405 20.99 4.48 -15.73
C MET A 405 20.90 3.01 -16.12
N ARG A 406 22.02 2.35 -16.42
CA ARG A 406 22.05 0.92 -16.72
C ARG A 406 21.71 0.06 -15.50
N ASP A 407 22.17 0.45 -14.33
CA ASP A 407 21.96 -0.31 -13.09
C ASP A 407 20.59 -0.06 -12.45
N VAL A 408 20.07 1.18 -12.52
CA VAL A 408 18.81 1.56 -11.86
C VAL A 408 17.64 1.70 -12.84
N GLY A 409 17.91 1.94 -14.13
CA GLY A 409 16.90 2.04 -15.18
C GLY A 409 15.97 0.83 -15.25
N PRO A 410 16.46 -0.43 -15.19
CA PRO A 410 15.60 -1.61 -15.15
C PRO A 410 14.67 -1.63 -13.92
N PHE A 411 15.14 -1.18 -12.76
CA PHE A 411 14.32 -1.09 -11.54
C PHE A 411 13.17 -0.10 -11.72
N PHE A 412 13.47 1.10 -12.23
CA PHE A 412 12.44 2.11 -12.52
C PHE A 412 11.49 1.66 -13.63
N ALA A 413 11.99 1.02 -14.68
CA ALA A 413 11.16 0.45 -15.74
C ALA A 413 10.22 -0.63 -15.17
N THR A 414 10.69 -1.45 -14.24
CA THR A 414 9.85 -2.50 -13.63
C THR A 414 8.81 -1.90 -12.68
N LEU A 415 9.18 -0.93 -11.84
CA LEU A 415 8.22 -0.16 -11.03
C LEU A 415 7.18 0.56 -11.90
N TYR A 416 7.61 1.04 -13.07
CA TYR A 416 6.74 1.71 -14.02
C TYR A 416 5.73 0.74 -14.65
N ILE A 417 6.20 -0.40 -15.16
CA ILE A 417 5.36 -1.47 -15.69
C ILE A 417 4.37 -1.93 -14.61
N LEU A 418 4.82 -2.09 -13.37
CA LEU A 418 3.97 -2.46 -12.24
C LEU A 418 2.89 -1.41 -11.95
N SER A 419 3.25 -0.13 -11.93
CA SER A 419 2.32 0.98 -11.69
C SER A 419 1.29 1.09 -12.82
N PHE A 420 1.70 0.88 -14.07
CA PHE A 420 0.81 0.80 -15.22
C PHE A 420 -0.16 -0.37 -15.10
N PHE A 421 0.32 -1.56 -14.74
CA PHE A 421 -0.55 -2.72 -14.51
C PHE A 421 -1.54 -2.50 -13.36
N LEU A 422 -1.13 -1.85 -12.26
CA LEU A 422 -2.03 -1.45 -11.18
C LEU A 422 -3.12 -0.49 -11.67
N LEU A 423 -2.73 0.51 -12.46
CA LEU A 423 -3.65 1.48 -13.04
C LEU A 423 -4.66 0.79 -13.96
N CYS A 424 -4.19 -0.04 -14.90
CA CYS A 424 -5.05 -0.80 -15.81
C CYS A 424 -5.98 -1.75 -15.05
N SER A 425 -5.45 -2.52 -14.08
CA SER A 425 -6.26 -3.41 -13.24
C SER A 425 -7.35 -2.64 -12.50
N GLY A 426 -7.02 -1.49 -11.90
CA GLY A 426 -7.98 -0.59 -11.27
C GLY A 426 -9.07 -0.15 -12.25
N ILE A 427 -8.69 0.41 -13.40
CA ILE A 427 -9.62 0.86 -14.46
C ILE A 427 -10.54 -0.29 -14.89
N PHE A 428 -10.01 -1.50 -15.10
CA PHE A 428 -10.82 -2.66 -15.48
C PHE A 428 -11.78 -3.10 -14.38
N SER A 429 -11.38 -3.09 -13.11
CA SER A 429 -12.29 -3.34 -11.98
C SER A 429 -13.40 -2.29 -11.90
N ILE A 430 -13.10 -1.03 -12.19
CA ILE A 430 -14.09 0.05 -12.23
C ILE A 430 -15.07 -0.14 -13.38
N LEU A 431 -14.56 -0.41 -14.59
CA LEU A 431 -15.40 -0.72 -15.76
C LEU A 431 -16.30 -1.92 -15.45
N ALA A 432 -15.78 -2.97 -14.80
CA ALA A 432 -16.56 -4.12 -14.36
C ALA A 432 -17.69 -3.71 -13.40
N SER A 433 -17.39 -2.85 -12.41
CA SER A 433 -18.37 -2.39 -11.42
C SER A 433 -19.46 -1.47 -11.98
N ILE A 434 -19.15 -0.68 -13.02
CA ILE A 434 -20.13 0.20 -13.68
C ILE A 434 -21.06 -0.62 -14.57
N THR A 435 -20.59 -1.74 -15.12
CA THR A 435 -21.36 -2.60 -16.04
C THR A 435 -22.33 -3.57 -15.34
N ASP A 436 -22.92 -3.17 -14.21
CA ASP A 436 -23.75 -4.00 -13.30
C ASP A 436 -24.92 -4.76 -13.97
N GLN A 437 -25.24 -4.45 -15.23
CA GLN A 437 -26.29 -5.11 -16.02
C GLN A 437 -25.82 -5.89 -17.27
N ALA A 438 -24.52 -6.05 -17.50
CA ALA A 438 -24.02 -6.60 -18.76
C ALA A 438 -23.37 -7.98 -18.61
N ARG A 439 -23.64 -8.91 -19.54
CA ARG A 439 -22.94 -10.23 -19.70
C ARG A 439 -21.40 -10.11 -19.72
N TRP A 440 -20.89 -8.90 -19.90
CA TRP A 440 -19.48 -8.53 -19.92
C TRP A 440 -18.80 -8.53 -18.54
N VAL A 441 -19.54 -8.50 -17.42
CA VAL A 441 -18.96 -8.50 -16.06
C VAL A 441 -18.05 -9.72 -15.84
N VAL A 442 -18.47 -10.91 -16.27
CA VAL A 442 -17.67 -12.14 -16.15
C VAL A 442 -16.38 -12.05 -16.98
N ARG A 443 -16.43 -11.42 -18.16
CA ARG A 443 -15.24 -11.23 -19.03
C ARG A 443 -14.29 -10.19 -18.42
N LEU A 444 -14.82 -9.09 -17.90
CA LEU A 444 -14.04 -8.05 -17.23
C LEU A 444 -13.40 -8.54 -15.92
N ILE A 445 -14.10 -9.36 -15.14
CA ILE A 445 -13.52 -10.00 -13.94
C ILE A 445 -12.37 -10.94 -14.33
N LYS A 446 -12.51 -11.71 -15.41
CA LYS A 446 -11.41 -12.56 -15.93
C LYS A 446 -10.21 -11.73 -16.36
N VAL A 447 -10.44 -10.61 -17.04
CA VAL A 447 -9.38 -9.66 -17.45
C VAL A 447 -8.73 -8.99 -16.24
N ALA A 448 -9.50 -8.57 -15.23
CA ALA A 448 -8.97 -8.00 -14.00
C ALA A 448 -8.13 -9.02 -13.20
N ASN A 449 -8.59 -10.27 -13.11
CA ASN A 449 -7.83 -11.37 -12.53
C ASN A 449 -6.54 -11.64 -13.30
N PHE A 450 -6.58 -11.63 -14.64
CA PHE A 450 -5.39 -11.76 -15.49
C PHE A 450 -4.35 -10.67 -15.20
N PHE A 451 -4.78 -9.40 -15.13
CA PHE A 451 -3.89 -8.30 -14.77
C PHE A 451 -3.39 -8.38 -13.32
N SER A 452 -4.20 -8.87 -12.38
CA SER A 452 -3.76 -9.11 -11.00
C SER A 452 -2.71 -10.23 -10.91
N THR A 453 -2.82 -11.27 -11.73
CA THR A 453 -1.82 -12.34 -11.83
C THR A 453 -0.54 -11.82 -12.46
N LEU A 454 -0.63 -11.07 -13.57
CA LEU A 454 0.52 -10.38 -14.19
C LEU A 454 1.23 -9.43 -13.22
N LEU A 455 0.46 -8.69 -12.42
CA LEU A 455 0.98 -7.84 -11.36
C LEU A 455 1.77 -8.65 -10.33
N TYR A 456 1.22 -9.78 -9.89
CA TYR A 456 1.88 -10.69 -8.94
C TYR A 456 3.20 -11.22 -9.50
N CYS A 457 3.21 -11.64 -10.78
CA CYS A 457 4.41 -12.04 -11.50
C CYS A 457 5.42 -10.89 -11.64
N GLY A 458 4.96 -9.67 -11.94
CA GLY A 458 5.79 -8.47 -12.01
C GLY A 458 6.46 -8.13 -10.68
N ILE A 459 5.73 -8.23 -9.55
CA ILE A 459 6.29 -8.01 -8.21
C ILE A 459 7.35 -9.08 -7.89
N ILE A 460 7.08 -10.35 -8.22
CA ILE A 460 8.06 -11.43 -8.03
C ILE A 460 9.30 -11.17 -8.88
N LEU A 461 9.16 -10.76 -10.14
CA LEU A 461 10.27 -10.37 -11.00
C LEU A 461 11.08 -9.21 -10.42
N VAL A 462 10.44 -8.16 -9.87
CA VAL A 462 11.14 -7.07 -9.16
C VAL A 462 11.96 -7.63 -7.99
N ILE A 463 11.36 -8.47 -7.16
CA ILE A 463 12.01 -9.02 -5.97
C ILE A 463 13.19 -9.91 -6.37
N VAL A 464 12.99 -10.79 -7.33
CA VAL A 464 14.02 -11.72 -7.82
C VAL A 464 15.16 -10.96 -8.50
N TYR A 465 14.88 -9.94 -9.29
CA TYR A 465 15.90 -9.13 -9.98
C TYR A 465 16.74 -8.31 -9.00
N ASN A 466 16.14 -7.80 -7.91
CA ASN A 466 16.86 -7.04 -6.88
C ASN A 466 17.64 -7.92 -5.89
N LEU A 467 17.26 -9.19 -5.71
CA LEU A 467 17.93 -10.10 -4.78
C LEU A 467 19.29 -10.60 -5.31
N ASN A 468 19.46 -10.72 -6.63
CA ASN A 468 20.76 -11.06 -7.22
C ASN A 468 20.88 -10.58 -8.68
N PRO A 469 21.29 -9.33 -8.94
CA PRO A 469 21.42 -8.80 -10.30
C PRO A 469 22.51 -9.50 -11.12
N ALA A 470 23.46 -10.19 -10.48
CA ALA A 470 24.54 -10.90 -11.15
C ALA A 470 24.10 -12.23 -11.77
N SER A 471 23.13 -12.94 -11.18
CA SER A 471 22.68 -14.25 -11.68
C SER A 471 21.88 -14.17 -12.97
N PHE A 472 21.31 -13.00 -13.31
CA PHE A 472 20.54 -12.79 -14.54
C PHE A 472 21.33 -12.14 -15.68
N ARG A 473 22.59 -11.75 -15.44
CA ARG A 473 23.53 -11.29 -16.47
C ARG A 473 24.30 -12.47 -17.07
N SER A 474 23.60 -13.55 -17.43
CA SER A 474 24.20 -14.63 -18.21
C SER A 474 24.49 -14.12 -19.63
N ASP A 475 25.74 -14.30 -20.10
CA ASP A 475 26.19 -13.84 -21.42
C ASP A 475 25.45 -14.52 -22.60
N LYS A 476 24.70 -15.60 -22.32
CA LYS A 476 23.89 -16.30 -23.32
C LYS A 476 22.47 -15.74 -23.34
N LYS A 477 22.31 -14.63 -24.07
CA LYS A 477 21.00 -14.06 -24.41
C LYS A 477 20.32 -14.87 -25.51
N LEU A 478 19.02 -15.13 -25.37
CA LEU A 478 18.22 -15.84 -26.38
C LEU A 478 17.08 -14.94 -26.89
N GLY A 479 16.91 -14.91 -28.22
CA GLY A 479 15.86 -14.17 -28.93
C GLY A 479 16.13 -12.67 -29.11
N ASN A 480 15.34 -12.02 -29.98
CA ASN A 480 15.48 -10.59 -30.34
C ASN A 480 15.30 -9.61 -29.17
N ILE A 481 14.88 -10.07 -28.00
CA ILE A 481 14.60 -9.25 -26.81
C ILE A 481 15.73 -9.37 -25.76
N GLY A 482 16.68 -10.30 -25.94
CA GLY A 482 17.90 -10.37 -25.14
C GLY A 482 17.71 -10.78 -23.67
N LEU A 483 16.70 -11.58 -23.36
CA LEU A 483 16.49 -12.14 -22.01
C LEU A 483 17.29 -13.43 -21.82
N SER A 484 17.63 -13.76 -20.56
CA SER A 484 18.33 -15.01 -20.22
C SER A 484 17.38 -16.21 -20.33
N TRP A 485 17.92 -17.39 -20.61
CA TRP A 485 17.13 -18.62 -20.72
C TRP A 485 16.37 -18.93 -19.42
N GLU A 486 16.95 -18.66 -18.24
CA GLU A 486 16.27 -18.90 -16.96
C GLU A 486 15.03 -18.01 -16.81
N THR A 487 15.08 -16.80 -17.37
CA THR A 487 13.94 -15.86 -17.37
C THR A 487 12.82 -16.38 -18.26
N TYR A 488 13.15 -16.95 -19.42
CA TYR A 488 12.16 -17.57 -20.32
C TYR A 488 11.51 -18.82 -19.70
N VAL A 489 12.30 -19.69 -19.06
CA VAL A 489 11.80 -20.90 -18.40
C VAL A 489 10.89 -20.53 -17.22
N TYR A 490 11.27 -19.52 -16.44
CA TYR A 490 10.46 -19.07 -15.31
C TYR A 490 9.16 -18.41 -15.74
N CYS A 491 9.18 -17.59 -16.80
CA CYS A 491 7.98 -16.99 -17.39
C CYS A 491 7.10 -18.02 -18.14
N GLY A 492 7.66 -19.16 -18.58
CA GLY A 492 6.94 -20.20 -19.31
C GLY A 492 6.33 -21.30 -18.43
N PHE A 493 6.75 -21.43 -17.16
CA PHE A 493 6.23 -22.43 -16.21
C PHE A 493 5.05 -21.94 -15.34
N VAL A 494 4.71 -20.65 -15.41
CA VAL A 494 3.55 -20.03 -14.73
C VAL A 494 2.49 -19.69 -15.77
#